data_AF-A0A392RDA9-F1
#
_entry.id   AF-A0A392RDA9-F1
#
_cell.length_a   1.000
_cell.length_b   1.000
_cell.length_c   1.000
_cell.angle_alpha   90.00
_cell.angle_beta   90.00
_cell.angle_gamma   90.00
#
_symmetry.space_group_name_H-M   'P 1'
#
loop_
_entity.id
_entity.type
_entity.pdbx_description
1 polymer ?
#
loop_
_entity_poly.entity_id
_entity_poly.type
_entity_poly.pdbx_seq_one_letter_code
_entity_poly.pdbx_strand_id
1 'polypeptide(L)' 'MEALYDSGKARAIGVSNFSVKKLQDLLHVAHVPSAVNQVELHPSLQQPNLHAFCKSKGVHLS' A
#
# COMPACT_ATOMS: atom_id res chain seq x y z
N MET A 1 -0.36 -13.61 -0.24
CA MET A 1 0.28 -12.80 0.83
C MET A 1 -0.48 -12.94 2.14
N GLU A 2 -1.82 -12.85 2.16
CA GLU A 2 -2.63 -12.95 3.39
C GLU A 2 -2.38 -14.25 4.18
N ALA A 3 -2.29 -15.41 3.53
CA ALA A 3 -1.93 -16.66 4.22
C ALA A 3 -0.56 -16.63 4.95
N LEU A 4 0.40 -15.80 4.50
CA LEU A 4 1.68 -15.61 5.21
C LEU A 4 1.51 -14.74 6.45
N TYR A 5 0.61 -13.76 6.39
CA TYR A 5 0.19 -12.97 7.54
C TYR A 5 -0.54 -13.85 8.56
N ASP A 6 -1.53 -14.62 8.11
CA ASP A 6 -2.35 -15.48 8.96
C ASP A 6 -1.54 -16.61 9.63
N SER A 7 -0.54 -17.13 8.93
CA SER A 7 0.40 -18.12 9.50
C SER A 7 1.46 -17.51 10.42
N GLY A 8 1.47 -16.19 10.61
CA GLY A 8 2.43 -15.47 11.46
C GLY A 8 3.85 -15.37 10.89
N LYS A 9 4.07 -15.83 9.65
CA LYS A 9 5.38 -15.76 8.96
C LYS A 9 5.72 -14.35 8.50
N ALA A 10 4.71 -13.52 8.28
CA ALA A 10 4.85 -12.10 8.00
C ALA A 10 4.07 -11.28 9.03
N ARG A 11 4.72 -10.33 9.70
CA ARG A 11 4.03 -9.42 10.64
C ARG A 11 3.15 -8.39 9.96
N ALA A 12 3.44 -8.10 8.69
CA ALA A 12 2.69 -7.19 7.83
C ALA A 12 2.93 -7.57 6.38
N ILE A 13 2.01 -7.18 5.50
CA ILE A 13 2.11 -7.35 4.06
C ILE A 13 1.82 -6.01 3.37
N GLY A 14 2.44 -5.79 2.22
CA GLY A 14 2.33 -4.54 1.47
C GLY A 14 2.57 -4.73 -0.01
N VAL A 15 2.56 -3.62 -0.73
CA VAL A 15 2.80 -3.56 -2.18
C VAL A 15 3.91 -2.57 -2.52
N SER A 16 4.37 -2.61 -3.76
CA SER A 16 5.33 -1.64 -4.29
C SER A 16 4.93 -1.23 -5.71
N ASN A 17 5.13 0.04 -6.04
CA ASN A 17 4.83 0.63 -7.35
C ASN A 17 3.34 0.55 -7.74
N PHE A 18 2.44 0.66 -6.74
CA PHE A 18 1.01 0.71 -7.00
C PHE A 18 0.54 2.15 -7.20
N SER A 19 -0.23 2.39 -8.27
CA SER A 19 -0.97 3.63 -8.48
C SER A 19 -2.22 3.69 -7.60
N VAL A 20 -2.83 4.87 -7.47
CA VAL A 20 -4.08 5.06 -6.72
C VAL A 20 -5.17 4.06 -7.15
N LYS A 21 -5.37 3.90 -8.47
CA LYS A 21 -6.37 2.97 -9.00
C LYS A 21 -6.10 1.52 -8.58
N LYS A 22 -4.86 1.04 -8.78
CA LYS A 22 -4.48 -0.34 -8.42
C LYS A 22 -4.60 -0.57 -6.91
N LEU A 23 -4.21 0.41 -6.10
CA LEU A 23 -4.29 0.31 -4.65
C LEU A 23 -5.76 0.34 -4.18
N GLN A 24 -6.61 1.15 -4.80
CA GLN A 24 -8.04 1.16 -4.53
C GLN A 24 -8.70 -0.19 -4.84
N ASP A 25 -8.41 -0.75 -6.01
CA ASP A 25 -8.93 -2.05 -6.42
C ASP A 25 -8.48 -3.16 -5.46
N LEU A 26 -7.22 -3.14 -5.03
CA LEU A 26 -6.69 -4.06 -4.02
C LEU A 26 -7.40 -3.92 -2.67
N LEU A 27 -7.53 -2.70 -2.17
CA LEU A 27 -8.15 -2.43 -0.86
C LEU A 27 -9.65 -2.77 -0.84
N HIS A 28 -10.30 -2.86 -2.01
CA HIS A 28 -11.70 -3.29 -2.09
C HIS A 28 -11.88 -4.80 -1.84
N VAL A 29 -10.87 -5.61 -2.20
CA VAL A 29 -10.94 -7.08 -2.10
C VAL A 29 -10.10 -7.67 -0.98
N ALA A 30 -9.09 -6.93 -0.49
CA ALA A 30 -8.17 -7.41 0.53
C ALA A 30 -8.86 -7.55 1.89
N HIS A 31 -8.74 -8.72 2.50
CA HIS A 31 -9.14 -8.98 3.88
C HIS A 31 -8.11 -8.39 4.85
N VAL A 32 -6.82 -8.57 4.56
CA VAL A 32 -5.73 -7.93 5.30
C VAL A 32 -5.30 -6.66 4.55
N PRO A 33 -5.57 -5.45 5.09
CA PRO A 33 -5.23 -4.21 4.39
C PRO A 33 -3.72 -4.06 4.20
N SER A 34 -3.30 -3.55 3.04
CA SER A 34 -1.90 -3.31 2.72
C SER A 34 -1.28 -2.31 3.71
N ALA A 35 -0.25 -2.72 4.44
CA ALA A 35 0.39 -1.85 5.43
C ALA A 35 1.23 -0.73 4.80
N VAL A 36 1.82 -1.00 3.63
CA VAL A 36 2.72 -0.08 2.92
C VAL A 36 2.50 -0.14 1.40
N ASN A 37 2.70 0.97 0.71
CA ASN A 37 2.96 1.04 -0.72
C ASN A 37 4.32 1.72 -0.94
N GLN A 38 5.33 0.96 -1.35
CA GLN A 38 6.68 1.47 -1.59
C GLN A 38 6.84 1.94 -3.05
N VAL A 39 7.13 3.22 -3.27
CA VAL A 39 7.21 3.83 -4.61
C VAL A 39 8.44 4.70 -4.77
N GLU A 40 8.81 5.00 -6.01
CA GLU A 40 9.81 6.04 -6.28
C GLU A 40 9.31 7.41 -5.80
N LEU A 41 10.07 8.05 -4.92
CA LEU A 41 9.71 9.33 -4.33
C LEU A 41 10.94 10.21 -4.14
N HIS A 42 10.95 11.39 -4.77
CA HIS A 42 12.03 12.36 -4.66
C HIS A 42 11.51 13.77 -4.99
N PRO A 43 12.29 14.86 -4.80
CA PRO A 43 11.79 16.22 -5.00
C PRO A 43 11.15 16.50 -6.38
N SER A 44 11.62 15.83 -7.43
CA SER A 44 11.06 15.95 -8.80
C SER A 44 9.89 14.99 -9.07
N LEU A 45 9.58 14.06 -8.15
CA LEU A 45 8.48 13.09 -8.26
C LEU A 45 7.87 12.85 -6.87
N GLN A 46 7.06 13.80 -6.39
CA GLN A 46 6.51 13.78 -5.02
C GLN A 46 5.19 13.00 -4.87
N GLN A 47 4.57 12.62 -5.99
CA GLN A 47 3.32 11.83 -6.03
C GLN A 47 2.22 12.28 -5.03
N PRO A 48 1.82 13.58 -4.97
CA PRO A 48 0.96 14.11 -3.91
C PRO A 48 -0.41 13.42 -3.84
N ASN A 49 -0.99 13.06 -5.00
CA ASN A 49 -2.27 12.36 -5.06
C ASN A 49 -2.19 10.95 -4.45
N LEU A 50 -1.09 10.24 -4.71
CA LEU A 50 -0.87 8.91 -4.15
C LEU A 50 -0.65 8.99 -2.64
N HIS A 51 0.13 9.98 -2.18
CA HIS A 51 0.36 10.23 -0.77
C HIS A 51 -0.94 10.55 -0.01
N ALA A 52 -1.76 11.47 -0.54
CA ALA A 52 -3.06 11.79 0.04
C ALA A 52 -4.00 10.56 0.10
N PHE A 53 -4.03 9.77 -0.98
CA PHE A 53 -4.83 8.55 -1.02
C PHE A 53 -4.37 7.53 0.03
N CYS A 54 -3.06 7.21 0.08
CA CYS A 54 -2.51 6.27 1.06
C CYS A 54 -2.81 6.72 2.50
N LYS A 55 -2.62 8.02 2.80
CA LYS A 55 -2.95 8.62 4.10
C LYS A 55 -4.43 8.44 4.46
N SER A 56 -5.35 8.69 3.51
CA SER A 56 -6.79 8.52 3.75
C SER A 56 -7.23 7.08 3.99
N LYS A 57 -6.43 6.10 3.54
CA LYS A 57 -6.70 4.66 3.68
C LYS A 57 -5.89 4.00 4.79
N GLY A 58 -5.09 4.76 5.53
CA GLY A 58 -4.20 4.21 6.57
C GLY A 58 -3.05 3.37 6.02
N VAL A 59 -2.70 3.53 4.73
CA VAL A 59 -1.55 2.86 4.10
C VAL A 59 -0.33 3.76 4.23
N HIS A 60 0.79 3.23 4.71
CA HIS A 60 2.06 3.97 4.71
C HIS A 60 2.58 4.10 3.27
N LEU A 61 2.93 5.32 2.84
CA LEU A 61 3.67 5.51 1.59
C LEU A 61 5.16 5.59 1.93
N SER A 62 5.96 4.72 1.31
CA SER A 62 7.42 4.66 1.49
C SER A 62 8.15 4.76 0.15
#